data_AF-A0A1E5TIU7-F1
#
_entry.id   AF-A0A1E5TIU7-F1
#
_cell.length_a   1.000
_cell.length_b   1.000
_cell.length_c   1.000
_cell.angle_alpha   90.00
_cell.angle_beta   90.00
_cell.angle_gamma   90.00
#
_symmetry.space_group_name_H-M   'P 1'
#
loop_
_entity.id
_entity.type
_entity.pdbx_description
1 polymer ?
#
loop_
_entity_poly.entity_id
_entity_poly.type
_entity_poly.pdbx_seq_one_letter_code
_entity_poly.pdbx_strand_id
1 'polypeptide(L)'
;MKKLVFVLLASFLVLAACGKDKELNLNELTESFEEADLLMADIRDMEKDDYGMAPMKAEKAKIFEVKDSKNARIFKFDNEKDLEETKDYYDKLGEESAMLYSHTFSKGDFLIQMNGDIDKSIFKKYEKVMKNEIE
;
A
#
# COMPACT_ATOMS: atom_id res chain seq x y z
N MET A 1 39.70 -6.73 -41.76
CA MET A 1 38.31 -6.88 -41.27
C MET A 1 38.27 -6.37 -39.83
N LYS A 2 37.59 -5.24 -39.62
CA LYS A 2 37.48 -4.52 -38.36
C LYS A 2 36.75 -5.40 -37.34
N LYS A 3 37.37 -5.75 -36.21
CA LYS A 3 36.62 -6.14 -35.02
C LYS A 3 36.53 -4.89 -34.15
N LEU A 4 35.36 -4.26 -34.20
CA LEU A 4 35.01 -3.12 -33.37
C LEU A 4 35.01 -3.53 -31.89
N VAL A 5 35.59 -2.62 -31.12
CA VAL A 5 35.46 -2.35 -29.69
C VAL A 5 34.00 -2.42 -29.23
N PHE A 6 33.74 -2.88 -28.00
CA PHE A 6 33.01 -2.12 -26.97
C PHE A 6 33.11 -2.82 -25.61
N VAL A 7 34.05 -2.32 -24.80
CA VAL A 7 34.01 -2.43 -23.34
C VAL A 7 32.85 -1.55 -22.87
N LEU A 8 31.90 -2.11 -22.14
CA LEU A 8 30.92 -1.34 -21.37
C LEU A 8 30.83 -1.93 -19.96
N LEU A 9 31.79 -1.49 -19.17
CA LEU A 9 31.69 -1.42 -17.71
C LEU A 9 30.64 -0.34 -17.42
N ALA A 10 29.44 -0.73 -17.01
CA ALA A 10 28.45 0.19 -16.46
C ALA A 10 28.07 -0.29 -15.06
N SER A 11 28.93 0.05 -14.12
CA SER A 11 28.56 0.26 -12.73
C SER A 11 27.43 1.29 -12.66
N PHE A 12 26.22 0.86 -12.33
CA PHE A 12 25.18 1.71 -11.75
C PHE A 12 25.14 1.37 -10.26
N LEU A 13 25.97 2.04 -9.45
CA LEU A 13 25.58 3.17 -8.61
C LEU A 13 24.36 2.83 -7.74
N VAL A 14 24.67 2.27 -6.56
CA VAL A 14 23.82 2.34 -5.38
C VAL A 14 23.63 3.81 -5.07
N LEU A 15 22.50 4.38 -5.47
CA LEU A 15 22.04 5.66 -4.94
C LEU A 15 21.43 5.36 -3.57
N ALA A 16 22.29 5.26 -2.56
CA ALA A 16 21.88 5.61 -1.21
C ALA A 16 21.61 7.12 -1.22
N ALA A 17 20.39 7.48 -1.60
CA ALA A 17 19.90 8.84 -1.49
C ALA A 17 19.75 9.16 0.01
N CYS A 18 20.84 9.61 0.63
CA CYS A 18 20.76 10.41 1.84
C CYS A 18 20.08 11.74 1.47
N GLY A 19 18.76 11.77 1.56
CA GLY A 19 17.94 12.96 1.34
C GLY A 19 16.98 13.11 2.50
N LYS A 20 17.21 14.16 3.30
CA LYS A 20 16.32 14.80 4.30
C LYS A 20 15.01 14.05 4.57
N ASP A 21 14.82 13.61 5.82
CA ASP A 21 13.58 13.15 6.45
C ASP A 21 12.32 13.65 5.73
N LYS A 22 11.97 12.98 4.62
CA LYS A 22 10.80 13.30 3.83
C LYS A 22 9.78 12.32 4.31
N GLU A 23 8.79 12.86 5.01
CA GLU A 23 7.65 12.07 5.45
C GLU A 23 7.06 11.35 4.24
N LEU A 24 7.04 10.01 4.31
CA LEU A 24 6.50 9.18 3.26
C LEU A 24 5.07 9.62 2.94
N ASN A 25 4.74 9.74 1.66
CA ASN A 25 3.38 10.00 1.20
C ASN A 25 2.79 8.81 0.44
N LEU A 26 1.49 8.85 0.16
CA LEU A 26 0.81 7.74 -0.51
C LEU A 26 1.37 7.39 -1.89
N ASN A 27 1.80 8.38 -2.68
CA ASN A 27 2.35 8.09 -4.00
C ASN A 27 3.68 7.34 -3.87
N GLU A 28 4.55 7.78 -2.95
CA GLU A 28 5.83 7.12 -2.70
C GLU A 28 5.63 5.68 -2.19
N LEU A 29 4.69 5.47 -1.27
CA LEU A 29 4.40 4.11 -0.79
C LEU A 29 3.81 3.21 -1.88
N THR A 30 3.00 3.77 -2.79
CA THR A 30 2.50 2.99 -3.94
C THR A 30 3.60 2.72 -4.97
N GLU A 31 4.52 3.65 -5.19
CA GLU A 31 5.71 3.41 -6.02
C GLU A 31 6.54 2.25 -5.45
N SER A 32 6.72 2.17 -4.12
CA SER A 32 7.38 1.03 -3.48
C SER A 32 6.65 -0.31 -3.67
N PHE A 33 5.31 -0.31 -3.77
CA PHE A 33 4.57 -1.52 -4.13
C PHE A 33 4.80 -1.93 -5.59
N GLU A 34 4.86 -0.97 -6.50
CA GLU A 34 5.15 -1.21 -7.93
C GLU A 34 6.57 -1.75 -8.12
N GLU A 35 7.57 -1.13 -7.47
CA GLU A 35 8.97 -1.58 -7.48
C GLU A 35 9.15 -2.99 -6.89
N ALA A 36 8.24 -3.41 -6.00
CA ALA A 36 8.20 -4.74 -5.43
C ALA A 36 7.39 -5.76 -6.28
N ASP A 37 7.04 -5.41 -7.52
CA ASP A 37 6.22 -6.20 -8.46
C ASP A 37 4.85 -6.60 -7.87
N LEU A 38 4.24 -5.73 -7.05
CA LEU A 38 2.91 -5.95 -6.48
C LEU A 38 1.84 -5.33 -7.38
N LEU A 39 0.78 -6.10 -7.66
CA LEU A 39 -0.30 -5.66 -8.52
C LEU A 39 -1.13 -4.55 -7.87
N MET A 40 -1.32 -3.44 -8.57
CA MET A 40 -2.23 -2.37 -8.20
C MET A 40 -3.02 -1.91 -9.43
N ALA A 41 -3.87 -2.80 -9.94
CA ALA A 41 -4.64 -2.50 -11.13
C ALA A 41 -5.62 -1.36 -10.85
N ASP A 42 -5.77 -0.45 -11.83
CA ASP A 42 -6.68 0.69 -11.80
C ASP A 42 -6.54 1.58 -10.53
N ILE A 43 -5.30 1.73 -10.04
CA ILE A 43 -5.04 2.55 -8.86
C ILE A 43 -5.49 3.99 -9.08
N ARG A 44 -6.24 4.51 -8.11
CA ARG A 44 -6.73 5.89 -8.11
C ARG A 44 -7.01 6.38 -6.69
N ASP A 45 -7.17 7.70 -6.57
CA ASP A 45 -7.64 8.30 -5.33
C ASP A 45 -9.09 7.87 -5.05
N MET A 46 -9.42 7.71 -3.77
CA MET A 46 -10.76 7.36 -3.33
C MET A 46 -11.68 8.58 -3.32
N GLU A 47 -12.89 8.38 -3.83
CA GLU A 47 -14.01 9.30 -3.73
C GLU A 47 -14.96 8.87 -2.59
N LYS A 48 -15.95 9.71 -2.29
CA LYS A 48 -16.93 9.44 -1.21
C LYS A 48 -17.55 8.05 -1.31
N ASP A 49 -17.95 7.63 -2.50
CA ASP A 49 -18.66 6.36 -2.70
C ASP A 49 -17.75 5.14 -2.49
N ASP A 50 -16.42 5.30 -2.61
CA ASP A 50 -15.48 4.21 -2.38
C ASP A 50 -15.38 3.81 -0.91
N TYR A 51 -15.67 4.72 0.03
CA TYR A 51 -15.66 4.39 1.45
C TYR A 51 -16.79 3.43 1.83
N GLY A 52 -17.91 3.47 1.10
CA GLY A 52 -19.11 2.74 1.45
C GLY A 52 -19.61 3.15 2.83
N MET A 53 -19.58 2.23 3.78
CA MET A 53 -19.96 2.48 5.17
C MET A 53 -18.77 2.84 6.09
N ALA A 54 -17.54 2.81 5.56
CA ALA A 54 -16.35 3.08 6.35
C ALA A 54 -16.22 4.57 6.75
N PRO A 55 -15.56 4.88 7.88
CA PRO A 55 -15.29 6.26 8.27
C PRO A 55 -14.46 7.02 7.22
N MET A 56 -14.88 8.24 6.88
CA MET A 56 -14.11 9.17 6.04
C MET A 56 -13.18 10.04 6.89
N LYS A 57 -12.23 9.41 7.59
CA LYS A 57 -11.31 10.08 8.53
C LYS A 57 -9.87 10.21 8.04
N ALA A 58 -9.52 9.52 6.94
CA ALA A 58 -8.19 9.61 6.36
C ALA A 58 -7.98 11.00 5.71
N GLU A 59 -6.75 11.52 5.79
CA GLU A 59 -6.32 12.72 5.07
C GLU A 59 -6.39 12.47 3.56
N LYS A 60 -5.85 11.32 3.14
CA LYS A 60 -5.84 10.85 1.75
C LYS A 60 -6.02 9.34 1.72
N ALA A 61 -6.60 8.83 0.63
CA ALA A 61 -6.71 7.39 0.42
C ALA A 61 -6.70 7.03 -1.06
N LYS A 62 -6.19 5.84 -1.37
CA LYS A 62 -6.22 5.23 -2.71
C LYS A 62 -6.86 3.86 -2.67
N ILE A 63 -7.50 3.48 -3.78
CA ILE A 63 -8.08 2.16 -4.01
C ILE A 63 -7.48 1.55 -5.28
N PHE A 64 -7.27 0.24 -5.27
CA PHE A 64 -6.76 -0.52 -6.41
C PHE A 64 -7.24 -1.97 -6.38
N GLU A 65 -7.33 -2.61 -7.55
CA GLU A 65 -7.59 -4.04 -7.69
C GLU A 65 -6.31 -4.85 -7.47
N VAL A 66 -6.44 -5.94 -6.69
CA VAL A 66 -5.36 -6.88 -6.39
C VAL A 66 -5.56 -8.23 -7.09
N LYS A 67 -6.82 -8.70 -7.22
CA LYS A 67 -7.13 -9.99 -7.85
C LYS A 67 -8.64 -10.16 -8.07
N ASP A 68 -9.06 -10.56 -9.27
CA ASP A 68 -10.46 -10.97 -9.58
C ASP A 68 -11.50 -9.94 -9.09
N SER A 69 -11.29 -8.64 -9.38
CA SER A 69 -12.13 -7.51 -8.91
C SER A 69 -12.20 -7.34 -7.40
N LYS A 70 -11.28 -7.97 -6.65
CA LYS A 70 -11.10 -7.74 -5.21
C LYS A 70 -10.05 -6.68 -4.99
N ASN A 71 -10.42 -5.70 -4.18
CA ASN A 71 -9.65 -4.48 -4.03
C ASN A 71 -8.88 -4.44 -2.70
N ALA A 72 -7.85 -3.60 -2.68
CA ALA A 72 -7.26 -3.06 -1.48
C ALA A 72 -7.43 -1.54 -1.45
N ARG A 73 -7.37 -1.00 -0.24
CA ARG A 73 -7.40 0.43 0.06
C ARG A 73 -6.20 0.76 0.91
N ILE A 74 -5.56 1.88 0.62
CA ILE A 74 -4.50 2.43 1.45
C ILE A 74 -4.88 3.83 1.90
N PHE A 75 -4.73 4.08 3.19
CA PHE A 75 -5.12 5.32 3.83
C PHE A 75 -3.90 5.95 4.49
N LYS A 76 -3.81 7.28 4.43
CA LYS A 76 -2.89 8.10 5.22
C LYS A 76 -3.71 8.97 6.17
N PHE A 77 -3.31 9.05 7.43
CA PHE A 77 -4.00 9.79 8.47
C PHE A 77 -3.13 10.92 9.02
N ASP A 78 -3.78 11.97 9.55
CA ASP A 78 -3.08 13.05 10.26
C ASP A 78 -2.82 12.70 11.74
N ASN A 79 -3.48 11.65 12.26
CA ASN A 79 -3.34 11.23 13.65
C ASN A 79 -3.64 9.74 13.86
N GLU A 80 -3.01 9.18 14.88
CA GLU A 80 -3.11 7.77 15.27
C GLU A 80 -4.55 7.35 15.65
N LYS A 81 -5.31 8.22 16.31
CA LYS A 81 -6.67 7.89 16.75
C LYS A 81 -7.60 7.61 15.57
N ASP A 82 -7.57 8.45 14.54
CA ASP A 82 -8.40 8.26 13.34
C ASP A 82 -8.02 7.01 12.56
N LEU A 83 -6.72 6.67 12.54
CA LEU A 83 -6.21 5.43 11.99
C LEU A 83 -6.74 4.22 12.76
N GLU A 84 -6.59 4.22 14.09
CA GLU A 84 -7.05 3.13 14.96
C GLU A 84 -8.55 2.93 14.83
N GLU A 85 -9.35 3.99 14.88
CA GLU A 85 -10.81 3.90 14.75
C GLU A 85 -11.23 3.35 13.37
N THR A 86 -10.50 3.67 12.30
CA THR A 86 -10.76 3.15 10.95
C THR A 86 -10.35 1.68 10.82
N LYS A 87 -9.22 1.29 11.42
CA LYS A 87 -8.78 -0.11 11.45
C LYS A 87 -9.75 -0.97 12.27
N ASP A 88 -10.12 -0.50 13.45
CA ASP A 88 -11.09 -1.16 14.33
C ASP A 88 -12.43 -1.40 13.64
N TYR A 89 -12.89 -0.43 12.84
CA TYR A 89 -14.11 -0.58 12.05
C TYR A 89 -14.04 -1.82 11.15
N TYR A 90 -12.96 -1.99 10.39
CA TYR A 90 -12.82 -3.13 9.49
C TYR A 90 -12.64 -4.46 10.23
N ASP A 91 -11.87 -4.45 11.32
CA ASP A 91 -11.63 -5.67 12.11
C ASP A 91 -12.93 -6.17 12.75
N LYS A 92 -13.71 -5.26 13.36
CA LYS A 92 -15.02 -5.58 13.97
C LYS A 92 -16.04 -6.06 12.95
N LEU A 93 -16.07 -5.50 11.74
CA LEU A 93 -16.95 -6.03 10.68
C LEU A 93 -16.67 -7.51 10.37
N GLY A 94 -15.41 -7.92 10.38
CA GLY A 94 -15.01 -9.31 10.18
C GLY A 94 -15.42 -10.23 11.32
N GLU A 95 -15.50 -9.72 12.56
CA GLU A 95 -16.00 -10.46 13.72
C GLU A 95 -17.51 -10.68 13.65
N GLU A 96 -18.27 -9.71 13.14
CA GLU A 96 -19.72 -9.81 12.96
C GLU A 96 -20.11 -10.74 11.80
N SER A 97 -19.30 -10.78 10.73
CA SER A 97 -19.56 -11.65 9.58
C SER A 97 -18.28 -11.99 8.82
N ALA A 98 -18.07 -13.29 8.57
CA ALA A 98 -16.98 -13.78 7.73
C ALA A 98 -17.00 -13.19 6.31
N MET A 99 -18.18 -12.83 5.78
CA MET A 99 -18.29 -12.18 4.45
C MET A 99 -17.75 -10.75 4.42
N LEU A 100 -17.61 -10.10 5.58
CA LEU A 100 -17.07 -8.75 5.72
C LEU A 100 -15.63 -8.74 6.21
N TYR A 101 -15.04 -9.92 6.43
CA TYR A 101 -13.65 -10.05 6.84
C TYR A 101 -12.73 -9.32 5.86
N SER A 102 -11.75 -8.62 6.42
CA SER A 102 -10.70 -7.92 5.70
C SER A 102 -9.36 -8.24 6.33
N HIS A 103 -8.30 -8.31 5.52
CA HIS A 103 -6.95 -8.22 6.05
C HIS A 103 -6.63 -6.76 6.31
N THR A 104 -6.10 -6.44 7.49
CA THR A 104 -5.71 -5.08 7.86
C THR A 104 -4.31 -5.05 8.45
N PHE A 105 -3.57 -3.99 8.17
CA PHE A 105 -2.26 -3.74 8.77
C PHE A 105 -2.00 -2.24 8.81
N SER A 106 -1.49 -1.75 9.94
CA SER A 106 -1.08 -0.36 10.10
C SER A 106 0.37 -0.25 10.54
N LYS A 107 1.03 0.82 10.10
CA LYS A 107 2.41 1.18 10.46
C LYS A 107 2.59 2.67 10.18
N GLY A 108 3.17 3.41 11.12
CA GLY A 108 3.19 4.87 11.07
C GLY A 108 1.78 5.42 10.89
N ASP A 109 1.64 6.41 10.01
CA ASP A 109 0.35 7.05 9.70
C ASP A 109 -0.45 6.35 8.61
N PHE A 110 -0.09 5.10 8.26
CA PHE A 110 -0.70 4.36 7.17
C PHE A 110 -1.48 3.13 7.63
N LEU A 111 -2.60 2.88 6.96
CA LEU A 111 -3.40 1.66 7.05
C LEU A 111 -3.58 1.07 5.66
N ILE A 112 -3.32 -0.22 5.51
CA ILE A 112 -3.82 -1.00 4.38
C ILE A 112 -4.99 -1.87 4.84
N GLN A 113 -6.07 -1.84 4.06
CA GLN A 113 -7.20 -2.75 4.15
C GLN A 113 -7.31 -3.51 2.83
N MET A 114 -7.50 -4.83 2.88
CA MET A 114 -7.61 -5.67 1.72
C MET A 114 -8.79 -6.63 1.88
N ASN A 115 -9.55 -6.84 0.80
CA ASN A 115 -10.65 -7.79 0.79
C ASN A 115 -10.21 -9.17 1.35
N GLY A 116 -11.01 -9.75 2.24
CA GLY A 116 -10.66 -10.96 2.98
C GLY A 116 -10.51 -12.24 2.15
N ASP A 117 -11.14 -12.30 0.98
CA ASP A 117 -11.04 -13.44 0.06
C ASP A 117 -9.71 -13.46 -0.72
N ILE A 118 -8.90 -12.41 -0.62
CA ILE A 118 -7.53 -12.42 -1.14
C ILE A 118 -6.67 -13.30 -0.22
N ASP A 119 -5.86 -14.17 -0.82
CA ASP A 119 -4.96 -15.04 -0.07
C ASP A 119 -4.06 -14.24 0.88
N LYS A 120 -4.01 -14.64 2.15
CA LYS A 120 -3.20 -13.96 3.18
C LYS A 120 -1.73 -13.85 2.78
N SER A 121 -1.20 -14.79 1.99
CA SER A 121 0.16 -14.74 1.47
C SER A 121 0.40 -13.58 0.49
N ILE A 122 -0.62 -13.15 -0.27
CA ILE A 122 -0.57 -11.96 -1.13
C ILE A 122 -0.56 -10.72 -0.25
N PHE A 123 -1.49 -10.62 0.71
CA PHE A 123 -1.55 -9.51 1.66
C PHE A 123 -0.22 -9.30 2.40
N LYS A 124 0.43 -10.38 2.85
CA LYS A 124 1.73 -10.32 3.54
C LYS A 124 2.85 -9.71 2.70
N LYS A 125 2.75 -9.67 1.36
CA LYS A 125 3.74 -8.98 0.53
C LYS A 125 3.63 -7.46 0.66
N TYR A 126 2.42 -6.91 0.66
CA TYR A 126 2.18 -5.48 0.88
C TYR A 126 2.57 -5.07 2.30
N GLU A 127 2.18 -5.88 3.31
CA GLU A 127 2.60 -5.67 4.70
C GLU A 127 4.13 -5.63 4.83
N LYS A 128 4.85 -6.49 4.10
CA LYS A 128 6.32 -6.51 4.12
C LYS A 128 6.90 -5.22 3.54
N VAL A 129 6.37 -4.71 2.43
CA VAL A 129 6.83 -3.43 1.86
C VAL A 129 6.56 -2.30 2.87
N MET A 130 5.34 -2.19 3.40
CA MET A 130 5.03 -1.16 4.40
C MET A 130 5.96 -1.20 5.62
N LYS A 131 6.32 -2.39 6.12
CA LYS A 131 7.27 -2.52 7.24
C LYS A 131 8.69 -2.07 6.91
N ASN A 132 9.09 -2.16 5.64
CA ASN A 132 10.42 -1.77 5.20
C ASN A 132 10.51 -0.26 4.93
N GLU A 133 9.46 0.32 4.37
CA GLU A 133 9.43 1.73 3.95
C GLU A 133 9.00 2.69 5.05
N ILE A 134 8.30 2.22 6.08
CA ILE A 134 7.78 3.06 7.17
C ILE A 134 8.56 2.76 8.44
N GLU A 135 9.22 3.79 8.98
CA GLU A 135 10.04 3.71 10.21
C GLU A 135 9.23 3.33 11.46
#